data_AF-A0AAU7MED2-F1
#
_entry.id   AF-A0AAU7MED2-F1
#
_cell.length_a   1.000
_cell.length_b   1.000
_cell.length_c   1.000
_cell.angle_alpha   90.00
_cell.angle_beta   90.00
_cell.angle_gamma   90.00
#
_symmetry.space_group_name_H-M   'P 1'
#
loop_
_entity.id
_entity.type
_entity.pdbx_description
1 polymer ?
#
loop_
_entity_poly.entity_id
_entity_poly.type
_entity_poly.pdbx_seq_one_letter_code
_entity_poly.pdbx_strand_id
1 'polypeptide(L)'
;MDDAVYVGNAGVDGATDAGWLLGHFKPVGDVRHSDEVEVKWGVHPAGEARSRWATGERRTALLVLVSGRFRVELPDRTVLLGTPGDYVVWGRGVDHSWYAERESVVLTVRWPSVPGYRVEPPVRR
;
A
#
# COMPACT_ATOMS: atom_id res chain seq x y z
N MET A 1 11.13 9.35 -28.19
CA MET A 1 9.69 9.44 -28.00
C MET A 1 9.46 8.62 -26.75
N ASP A 2 9.33 9.30 -25.62
CA ASP A 2 9.13 8.61 -24.36
C ASP A 2 7.81 7.85 -24.48
N ASP A 3 7.88 6.52 -24.34
CA ASP A 3 6.72 5.66 -24.46
C ASP A 3 5.80 6.00 -23.27
N ALA A 4 4.81 6.84 -23.52
CA ALA A 4 3.87 7.33 -22.51
C ALA A 4 2.91 6.24 -22.00
N VAL A 5 3.14 4.99 -22.40
CA VAL A 5 2.36 3.82 -22.03
C VAL A 5 3.31 2.73 -21.55
N TYR A 6 3.15 2.33 -20.29
CA TYR A 6 3.80 1.17 -19.73
C TYR A 6 2.77 0.07 -19.47
N VAL A 7 3.09 -1.17 -19.86
CA VAL A 7 2.26 -2.35 -19.58
C VAL A 7 3.10 -3.34 -18.79
N GLY A 8 2.54 -3.84 -17.69
CA GLY A 8 3.23 -4.76 -16.80
C GLY A 8 2.27 -5.57 -15.94
N ASN A 9 2.83 -6.33 -15.00
CA ASN A 9 2.08 -7.12 -14.04
C ASN A 9 2.41 -6.64 -12.62
N ALA A 10 1.39 -6.29 -11.85
CA ALA A 10 1.58 -5.70 -10.52
C ALA A 10 2.35 -6.61 -9.54
N GLY A 11 2.16 -7.93 -9.62
CA GLY A 11 2.90 -8.88 -8.80
C GLY A 11 4.37 -8.98 -9.20
N VAL A 12 4.67 -8.97 -10.50
CA VAL A 12 6.04 -9.03 -11.02
C VAL A 12 6.78 -7.72 -10.78
N ASP A 13 6.19 -6.59 -11.18
CA ASP A 13 6.84 -5.27 -11.09
C ASP A 13 6.96 -4.83 -9.63
N GLY A 14 5.91 -5.02 -8.84
CA GLY A 14 5.90 -4.66 -7.43
C GLY A 14 6.88 -5.50 -6.60
N ALA A 15 7.12 -6.76 -6.93
CA ALA A 15 8.04 -7.62 -6.18
C ALA A 15 9.47 -7.05 -6.11
N THR A 16 9.88 -6.25 -7.10
CA THR A 16 11.19 -5.59 -7.12
C THR A 16 11.31 -4.45 -6.10
N ASP A 17 10.20 -3.97 -5.55
CA ASP A 17 10.11 -2.74 -4.77
C ASP A 17 9.10 -2.87 -3.62
N ALA A 18 9.10 -4.01 -2.92
CA ALA A 18 8.21 -4.28 -1.78
C ALA A 18 6.71 -4.03 -2.06
N GLY A 19 6.28 -4.27 -3.30
CA GLY A 19 4.93 -4.09 -3.82
C GLY A 19 4.68 -2.77 -4.56
N TRP A 20 5.61 -1.81 -4.56
CA TRP A 20 5.38 -0.48 -5.15
C TRP A 20 5.45 -0.47 -6.69
N LEU A 21 4.36 -0.03 -7.31
CA LEU A 21 4.19 0.01 -8.77
C LEU A 21 4.65 1.33 -9.38
N LEU A 22 4.28 2.45 -8.76
CA LEU A 22 4.55 3.80 -9.26
C LEU A 22 4.62 4.80 -8.10
N GLY A 23 5.36 5.90 -8.28
CA GLY A 23 5.63 6.94 -7.29
C GLY A 23 6.99 7.62 -7.49
N HIS A 24 7.36 8.55 -6.61
CA HIS A 24 8.55 9.43 -6.77
C HIS A 24 9.87 8.67 -6.88
N PHE A 25 9.89 7.42 -6.43
CA PHE A 25 11.04 6.51 -6.41
C PHE A 25 11.32 5.84 -7.75
N LYS A 26 10.42 5.92 -8.74
CA LYS A 26 10.72 5.43 -10.09
C LYS A 26 11.69 6.40 -10.81
N PRO A 27 12.48 5.95 -11.80
CA PRO A 27 13.41 6.82 -12.51
C PRO A 27 12.70 7.98 -13.22
N VAL A 28 13.33 9.16 -13.24
CA VAL A 28 12.83 10.30 -14.04
C VAL A 28 12.78 9.89 -15.52
N GLY A 29 11.65 10.13 -16.18
CA GLY A 29 11.37 9.70 -17.55
C GLY A 29 10.61 8.37 -17.66
N ASP A 30 10.51 7.59 -16.58
CA ASP A 30 9.55 6.48 -16.50
C ASP A 30 8.14 7.06 -16.29
N VAL A 31 7.14 6.63 -17.06
CA VAL A 31 5.75 7.09 -16.90
C VAL A 31 5.15 6.75 -15.53
N ARG A 32 5.78 5.82 -14.79
CA ARG A 32 5.44 5.46 -13.41
C ARG A 32 6.09 6.37 -12.36
N HIS A 33 6.93 7.33 -12.76
CA HIS A 33 7.44 8.36 -11.86
C HIS A 33 6.35 9.39 -11.56
N SER A 34 6.07 9.63 -10.28
CA SER A 34 5.06 10.61 -9.85
C SER A 34 5.34 11.13 -8.44
N ASP A 35 5.36 12.45 -8.26
CA ASP A 35 5.37 13.09 -6.94
C ASP A 35 3.95 13.29 -6.37
N GLU A 36 2.92 13.03 -7.16
CA GLU A 36 1.53 13.28 -6.79
C GLU A 36 0.89 12.06 -6.12
N VAL A 37 1.19 10.87 -6.62
CA VAL A 37 0.57 9.64 -6.15
C VAL A 37 1.55 8.48 -6.17
N GLU A 38 1.40 7.57 -5.22
CA GLU A 38 2.08 6.28 -5.21
C GLU A 38 1.09 5.15 -5.04
N VAL A 39 1.34 4.05 -5.75
CA VAL A 39 0.47 2.88 -5.77
C VAL A 39 1.27 1.64 -5.43
N LYS A 40 0.73 0.83 -4.53
CA LYS A 40 1.29 -0.45 -4.10
C LYS A 40 0.31 -1.59 -4.32
N TRP A 41 0.83 -2.68 -4.85
CA TRP A 41 0.22 -4.00 -4.84
C TRP A 41 0.78 -4.82 -3.68
N GLY A 42 -0.02 -5.03 -2.64
CA GLY A 42 0.35 -5.80 -1.46
C GLY A 42 -0.20 -7.22 -1.54
N VAL A 43 0.67 -8.22 -1.36
CA VAL A 43 0.27 -9.63 -1.15
C VAL A 43 0.74 -10.02 0.24
N HIS A 44 -0.20 -10.44 1.08
CA HIS A 44 0.03 -10.68 2.50
C HIS A 44 -0.45 -12.08 2.89
N PRO A 45 0.44 -12.99 3.34
CA PRO A 45 0.04 -14.29 3.87
C PRO A 45 -0.86 -14.16 5.11
N ALA A 46 -1.67 -15.18 5.37
CA ALA A 46 -2.45 -15.25 6.61
C ALA A 46 -1.54 -15.19 7.85
N GLY A 47 -1.95 -14.40 8.85
CA GLY A 47 -1.20 -14.16 10.08
C GLY A 47 -0.13 -13.06 9.96
N GLU A 48 0.11 -12.54 8.76
CA GLU A 48 1.06 -11.43 8.59
C GLU A 48 0.46 -10.12 9.12
N ALA A 49 1.31 -9.29 9.72
CA ALA A 49 0.95 -7.99 10.25
C ALA A 49 2.06 -6.98 10.02
N ARG A 50 1.72 -5.69 10.09
CA ARG A 50 2.74 -4.65 10.13
C ARG A 50 3.59 -4.83 11.40
N SER A 51 4.91 -4.76 11.23
CA SER A 51 5.92 -4.86 12.30
C SER A 51 5.78 -3.78 13.36
N ARG A 52 5.42 -2.57 12.92
CA ARG A 52 5.14 -1.42 13.78
C ARG A 52 4.05 -0.56 13.20
N TRP A 53 3.37 0.20 14.05
CA TRP A 53 2.43 1.23 13.61
C TRP A 53 3.13 2.25 12.71
N ALA A 54 2.46 2.67 11.64
CA ALA A 54 2.79 3.94 11.00
C ALA A 54 2.38 5.04 11.94
N THR A 55 3.31 5.96 12.20
CA THR A 55 3.05 7.16 12.97
C THR A 55 3.41 8.41 12.16
N GLY A 56 2.66 9.50 12.38
CA GLY A 56 2.97 10.80 11.77
C GLY A 56 2.92 10.80 10.24
N GLU A 57 2.03 9.99 9.65
CA GLU A 57 1.89 9.88 8.20
C GLU A 57 1.49 11.24 7.59
N ARG A 58 2.23 11.67 6.58
CA ARG A 58 2.01 12.97 5.91
C ARG A 58 1.13 12.84 4.67
N ARG A 59 0.78 11.61 4.30
CA ARG A 59 -0.01 11.25 3.14
C ARG A 59 -1.44 10.93 3.56
N THR A 60 -2.39 11.18 2.66
CA THR A 60 -3.69 10.50 2.67
C THR A 60 -3.49 9.13 2.04
N ALA A 61 -4.22 8.12 2.53
CA ALA A 61 -4.15 6.77 2.00
C ALA A 61 -5.53 6.19 1.75
N LEU A 62 -5.64 5.44 0.65
CA LEU A 62 -6.75 4.57 0.30
C LEU A 62 -6.20 3.15 0.24
N LEU A 63 -6.88 2.19 0.88
CA LEU A 63 -6.62 0.77 0.72
C LEU A 63 -7.90 0.09 0.25
N VAL A 64 -7.80 -0.68 -0.83
CA VAL A 64 -8.88 -1.47 -1.42
C VAL A 64 -8.52 -2.94 -1.31
N LEU A 65 -9.44 -3.76 -0.81
CA LEU A 65 -9.31 -5.21 -0.82
C LEU A 65 -9.60 -5.74 -2.22
N VAL A 66 -8.62 -6.42 -2.82
CA VAL A 66 -8.80 -7.13 -4.10
C VAL A 66 -9.31 -8.54 -3.82
N SER A 67 -8.70 -9.24 -2.87
CA SER A 67 -9.12 -10.57 -2.42
C SER A 67 -8.63 -10.84 -0.99
N GLY A 68 -9.28 -11.78 -0.31
CA GLY A 68 -8.87 -12.23 1.02
C GLY A 68 -9.69 -11.61 2.15
N ARG A 69 -9.03 -11.34 3.28
CA ARG A 69 -9.66 -10.78 4.48
C ARG A 69 -8.63 -10.04 5.32
N PHE A 70 -8.78 -8.72 5.41
CA PHE A 70 -7.73 -7.83 5.87
C PHE A 70 -8.28 -6.83 6.89
N ARG A 71 -7.51 -6.58 7.95
CA ARG A 71 -7.82 -5.58 8.97
C ARG A 71 -6.91 -4.39 8.82
N VAL A 72 -7.50 -3.20 8.83
CA VAL A 72 -6.78 -1.95 9.09
C VAL A 72 -7.02 -1.56 10.53
N GLU A 73 -5.95 -1.45 11.30
CA GLU A 73 -5.96 -1.07 12.71
C GLU A 73 -5.72 0.44 12.78
N LEU A 74 -6.67 1.17 13.33
CA LEU A 74 -6.62 2.61 13.59
C LEU A 74 -6.62 2.83 15.12
N PRO A 75 -6.25 4.02 15.62
CA PRO A 75 -6.07 4.23 17.06
C PRO A 75 -7.36 4.01 17.87
N ASP A 76 -8.52 4.29 17.27
CA ASP A 76 -9.83 4.23 17.90
C ASP A 76 -10.64 2.98 17.50
N ARG A 77 -10.27 2.30 16.41
CA ARG A 77 -11.07 1.20 15.85
C ARG A 77 -10.27 0.29 14.93
N THR A 78 -10.84 -0.88 14.66
CA THR A 78 -10.37 -1.77 13.60
C THR A 78 -11.41 -1.83 12.49
N VAL A 79 -10.98 -1.58 11.26
CA VAL A 79 -11.80 -1.71 10.06
C VAL A 79 -11.49 -3.05 9.41
N LEU A 80 -12.52 -3.88 9.28
CA LEU A 80 -12.44 -5.17 8.60
C LEU A 80 -12.87 -5.00 7.13
N LEU A 81 -12.03 -5.46 6.22
CA LEU A 81 -12.33 -5.63 4.80
C LEU A 81 -12.51 -7.13 4.54
N GLY A 82 -13.68 -7.54 4.07
CA GLY A 82 -14.06 -8.95 3.94
C GLY A 82 -14.60 -9.34 2.57
N THR A 83 -14.96 -8.38 1.73
CA THR A 83 -15.49 -8.59 0.39
C THR A 83 -14.62 -7.86 -0.63
N PRO A 84 -14.30 -8.46 -1.81
CA PRO A 84 -13.62 -7.75 -2.89
C PRO A 84 -14.28 -6.39 -3.19
N GLY A 85 -13.47 -5.33 -3.24
CA GLY A 85 -13.93 -3.96 -3.40
C GLY A 85 -14.16 -3.19 -2.10
N ASP A 86 -14.19 -3.85 -0.94
CA ASP A 86 -14.19 -3.16 0.36
C ASP A 86 -12.97 -2.24 0.45
N TYR A 87 -13.16 -1.02 0.96
CA TYR A 87 -12.09 -0.05 1.04
C TYR A 87 -12.16 0.81 2.29
N VAL A 88 -11.03 1.42 2.62
CA VAL A 88 -10.90 2.40 3.70
C VAL A 88 -9.96 3.52 3.28
N VAL A 89 -10.34 4.74 3.62
CA VAL A 89 -9.54 5.95 3.40
C VAL A 89 -9.24 6.60 4.74
N TRP A 90 -8.00 7.01 4.95
CA TRP A 90 -7.61 7.79 6.12
C TRP A 90 -6.70 8.95 5.72
N GLY A 91 -6.91 10.07 6.43
CA GLY A 91 -6.21 11.31 6.18
C GLY A 91 -4.81 11.36 6.82
N ARG A 92 -4.16 12.49 6.58
CA ARG A 92 -2.86 12.85 7.17
C ARG A 92 -2.94 12.81 8.70
N GLY A 93 -1.88 12.34 9.33
CA GLY A 93 -1.76 12.24 10.78
C GLY A 93 -2.51 11.07 11.42
N VAL A 94 -3.22 10.25 10.64
CA VAL A 94 -3.87 9.04 11.16
C VAL A 94 -2.85 7.91 11.22
N ASP A 95 -2.42 7.60 12.44
CA ASP A 95 -1.59 6.44 12.73
C ASP A 95 -2.34 5.16 12.38
N HIS A 96 -1.64 4.16 11.85
CA HIS A 96 -2.29 2.94 11.39
C HIS A 96 -1.37 1.72 11.38
N SER A 97 -1.96 0.55 11.54
CA SER A 97 -1.35 -0.76 11.39
C SER A 97 -2.27 -1.64 10.54
N TRP A 98 -1.85 -2.87 10.26
CA TRP A 98 -2.67 -3.83 9.53
C TRP A 98 -2.38 -5.27 9.95
N TYR A 99 -3.36 -6.15 9.70
CA TYR A 99 -3.28 -7.59 9.92
C TYR A 99 -4.05 -8.35 8.85
N ALA A 100 -3.43 -9.38 8.26
CA ALA A 100 -4.04 -10.27 7.28
C ALA A 100 -4.67 -11.48 7.99
N GLU A 101 -6.00 -11.51 8.14
CA GLU A 101 -6.69 -12.68 8.72
C GLU A 101 -6.61 -13.91 7.82
N ARG A 102 -6.59 -13.67 6.50
CA ARG A 102 -6.37 -14.67 5.45
C ARG A 102 -5.33 -14.15 4.48
N GLU A 103 -4.81 -15.02 3.64
CA GLU A 103 -4.04 -14.57 2.49
C GLU A 103 -4.85 -13.51 1.73
N SER A 104 -4.25 -12.34 1.55
CA SER A 104 -4.96 -11.16 1.06
C SER A 104 -4.13 -10.42 0.02
N VAL A 105 -4.83 -9.92 -0.99
CA VAL A 105 -4.29 -8.99 -1.98
C VAL A 105 -4.97 -7.65 -1.78
N VAL A 106 -4.19 -6.60 -1.63
CA VAL A 106 -4.66 -5.23 -1.40
C VAL A 106 -3.99 -4.26 -2.36
N LEU A 107 -4.76 -3.29 -2.85
CA LEU A 107 -4.25 -2.14 -3.59
C LEU A 107 -4.20 -0.95 -2.64
N THR A 108 -3.03 -0.36 -2.44
CA THR A 108 -2.87 0.85 -1.63
C THR A 108 -2.48 2.01 -2.52
N VAL A 109 -3.20 3.12 -2.39
CA VAL A 109 -2.90 4.40 -3.03
C VAL A 109 -2.58 5.42 -1.95
N ARG A 110 -1.49 6.17 -2.07
CA ARG A 110 -1.16 7.27 -1.16
C ARG A 110 -0.83 8.55 -1.92
N TRP A 111 -1.17 9.70 -1.34
CA TRP A 111 -0.85 11.01 -1.91
C TRP A 111 -0.57 12.06 -0.81
N PRO A 112 0.39 12.98 -1.02
CA PRO A 112 1.32 13.03 -2.15
C PRO A 112 2.36 11.89 -2.13
N SER A 113 3.03 11.60 -3.24
CA SER A 113 4.19 10.69 -3.22
C SER A 113 5.43 11.49 -2.84
N VAL A 114 5.96 11.21 -1.65
CA VAL A 114 7.11 11.95 -1.10
C VAL A 114 8.15 11.00 -0.53
N PRO A 115 9.45 11.36 -0.51
CA PRO A 115 10.48 10.57 0.15
C PRO A 115 10.32 10.48 1.68
N GLY A 116 11.15 9.62 2.28
CA GLY A 116 11.40 9.62 3.73
C GLY A 116 10.51 8.70 4.56
N TYR A 117 9.81 7.74 3.95
CA TYR A 117 9.06 6.72 4.69
C TYR A 117 9.46 5.33 4.25
N ARG A 118 10.19 4.61 5.12
CA ARG A 118 10.57 3.21 4.89
C ARG A 118 10.01 2.36 6.02
N VAL A 119 9.23 1.35 5.65
CA VAL A 119 8.62 0.42 6.59
C VAL A 119 9.55 -0.77 6.76
N GLU A 120 9.70 -1.24 8.00
CA GLU A 120 10.36 -2.52 8.26
C GLU A 120 9.54 -3.67 7.67
N PRO A 121 10.17 -4.82 7.37
CA PRO A 121 9.45 -6.00 6.90
C PRO A 121 8.28 -6.36 7.82
N PRO A 122 7.18 -6.91 7.29
CA PRO A 122 6.11 -7.42 8.13
C PRO A 122 6.55 -8.56 9.04
N VAL A 123 5.76 -8.81 10.08
CA VAL A 123 5.96 -9.92 11.03
C VAL A 123 4.76 -10.86 10.97
N ARG A 124 4.92 -12.10 11.45
CA ARG A 124 3.76 -12.95 11.74
C ARG A 124 3.32 -12.74 13.19
N ARG A 125 2.01 -12.56 13.39
CA ARG A 125 1.36 -12.52 14.70
C ARG A 125 0.68 -13.86 14.99
#